data_AF-A0A2E5B637-F1
#
_entry.id   AF-A0A2E5B637-F1
#
_cell.length_a   1.000
_cell.length_b   1.000
_cell.length_c   1.000
_cell.angle_alpha   90.00
_cell.angle_beta   90.00
_cell.angle_gamma   90.00
#
_symmetry.space_group_name_H-M   'P 1'
#
loop_
_entity.id
_entity.type
_entity.pdbx_description
1 polymer ?
#
loop_
_entity_poly.entity_id
_entity_poly.type
_entity_poly.pdbx_seq_one_letter_code
_entity_poly.pdbx_strand_id
1 'polypeptide(L)'
;MADFFDRPSPGESLVVEPKSRPYERPAEMSKLSEVIDFYISRITSDEVIDNTIEMLDMGVPIEVLVESMTTFFVMQGKHSMDNKMLISPVLHEYVRMLGKQAGVQVVDGLNPDSQPQEDATHLAEKVRMEIEKVAETEEDDEGVDLMRQTADMLDDDLEQAEPPLEEMPIEEEPMPQEMPTPEQMPNPEMGIMSRR
;
A
#
# COMPACT_ATOMS: atom_id res chain seq x y z
N MET A 1 -8.81 11.80 3.15
CA MET A 1 -7.44 12.29 3.38
C MET A 1 -7.07 11.99 4.82
N ALA A 2 -6.27 10.95 5.06
CA ALA A 2 -5.81 10.61 6.40
C ALA A 2 -4.84 11.72 6.86
N ASP A 3 -5.29 12.53 7.82
CA ASP A 3 -4.46 13.56 8.45
C ASP A 3 -3.30 12.88 9.20
N PHE A 4 -2.16 13.55 9.36
CA PHE A 4 -1.01 13.02 10.12
C PHE A 4 -1.42 12.59 11.55
N PHE A 5 -2.48 13.20 12.07
CA PHE A 5 -3.10 12.91 13.36
C PHE A 5 -4.03 11.69 13.39
N ASP A 6 -4.35 11.09 12.24
CA ASP A 6 -5.28 9.95 12.12
C ASP A 6 -4.55 8.61 11.88
N ARG A 7 -3.22 8.60 12.04
CA ARG A 7 -2.41 7.38 11.95
C ARG A 7 -2.45 6.64 13.30
N PRO A 8 -2.40 5.29 13.29
CA PRO A 8 -2.31 4.52 14.52
C PRO A 8 -1.15 4.96 15.41
N SER A 9 -1.41 5.09 16.71
CA SER A 9 -0.35 5.47 17.66
C SER A 9 0.67 4.31 17.80
N PRO A 10 1.98 4.59 17.93
CA PRO A 10 2.96 3.52 18.12
C PRO A 10 2.62 2.67 19.35
N GLY A 11 2.52 1.35 19.17
CA GLY A 11 2.14 0.43 20.24
C GLY A 11 0.63 0.29 20.47
N GLU A 12 -0.21 0.89 19.62
CA GLU A 12 -1.67 0.76 19.69
C GLU A 12 -2.14 -0.71 19.68
N SER A 13 -1.41 -1.60 18.97
CA SER A 13 -1.67 -3.04 18.96
C SER A 13 -1.59 -3.71 20.35
N LEU A 14 -0.99 -3.04 21.33
CA LEU A 14 -0.86 -3.53 22.72
C LEU A 14 -1.91 -2.93 23.67
N VAL A 15 -2.65 -1.91 23.22
CA VAL A 15 -3.57 -1.15 24.07
C VAL A 15 -5.03 -1.34 23.66
N VAL A 16 -5.29 -1.51 22.37
CA VAL A 16 -6.64 -1.76 21.85
C VAL A 16 -7.08 -3.19 22.17
N GLU A 17 -8.38 -3.43 22.32
CA GLU A 17 -8.90 -4.77 22.53
C GLU A 17 -8.40 -5.73 21.45
N PRO A 18 -7.92 -6.94 21.83
CA PRO A 18 -7.52 -7.94 20.85
C PRO A 18 -8.65 -8.25 19.88
N LYS A 19 -8.35 -8.33 18.58
CA LYS A 19 -9.32 -8.62 17.51
C LYS A 19 -10.35 -7.49 17.33
N SER A 20 -9.97 -6.26 17.64
CA SER A 20 -10.79 -5.08 17.39
C SER A 20 -10.88 -4.79 15.89
N ARG A 21 -9.79 -5.01 15.14
CA ARG A 21 -9.70 -4.75 13.71
C ARG A 21 -10.08 -6.00 12.89
N PRO A 22 -10.73 -5.85 11.72
CA PRO A 22 -11.17 -7.00 10.93
C PRO A 22 -10.03 -7.92 10.49
N TYR A 23 -8.89 -7.36 10.07
CA TYR A 23 -7.71 -8.13 9.68
C TYR A 23 -6.97 -8.85 10.83
N GLU A 24 -7.29 -8.54 12.10
CA GLU A 24 -6.79 -9.30 13.26
C GLU A 24 -7.62 -10.56 13.55
N ARG A 25 -8.82 -10.65 12.96
CA ARG A 25 -9.70 -11.82 13.08
C ARG A 25 -9.35 -12.85 12.03
N PRO A 26 -9.71 -14.13 12.25
CA PRO A 26 -9.65 -15.13 11.20
C PRO A 26 -10.45 -14.66 9.98
N ALA A 27 -9.89 -14.87 8.79
CA ALA A 27 -10.53 -14.51 7.55
C ALA A 27 -11.91 -15.19 7.37
N GLU A 28 -12.87 -14.46 6.80
CA GLU A 28 -14.19 -15.01 6.48
C GLU A 28 -14.10 -16.15 5.44
N MET A 29 -13.28 -15.97 4.41
CA MET A 29 -13.01 -16.96 3.37
C MET A 29 -11.60 -17.54 3.53
N SER A 30 -11.55 -18.85 3.75
CA SER A 30 -10.29 -19.59 3.90
C SER A 30 -9.90 -20.38 2.65
N LYS A 31 -10.87 -20.76 1.80
CA LYS A 31 -10.60 -21.53 0.60
C LYS A 31 -10.33 -20.62 -0.58
N LEU A 32 -9.25 -20.90 -1.32
CA LEU A 32 -8.88 -20.13 -2.50
C LEU A 32 -9.99 -20.06 -3.55
N SER A 33 -10.73 -21.16 -3.77
CA SER A 33 -11.85 -21.17 -4.72
C SER A 33 -12.97 -20.21 -4.35
N GLU A 34 -13.30 -20.11 -3.05
CA GLU A 34 -14.34 -19.19 -2.58
C GLU A 34 -13.91 -17.73 -2.77
N VAL A 35 -12.63 -17.44 -2.57
CA VAL A 35 -12.05 -16.11 -2.80
C VAL A 35 -12.08 -15.76 -4.29
N ILE A 36 -11.71 -16.69 -5.18
CA ILE A 36 -11.78 -16.48 -6.64
C ILE A 36 -13.22 -16.19 -7.08
N ASP A 37 -14.18 -17.01 -6.64
CA ASP A 37 -15.59 -16.83 -6.98
C ASP A 37 -16.12 -15.47 -6.51
N PHE A 38 -15.73 -15.05 -5.29
CA PHE A 38 -16.06 -13.73 -4.75
C PHE A 38 -15.58 -12.61 -5.65
N TYR A 39 -14.30 -12.60 -6.03
CA TYR A 39 -13.76 -11.54 -6.89
C TYR A 39 -14.35 -11.52 -8.28
N ILE A 40 -14.48 -12.68 -8.93
CA ILE A 40 -15.08 -12.75 -10.26
C ILE A 40 -16.49 -12.17 -10.23
N SER A 41 -17.32 -12.61 -9.26
CA SER A 41 -18.69 -12.12 -9.14
C SER A 41 -18.77 -10.60 -8.99
N ARG A 42 -17.78 -10.02 -8.30
CA ARG A 42 -17.73 -8.59 -8.02
C ARG A 42 -17.20 -7.77 -9.20
N ILE A 43 -16.13 -8.21 -9.85
CA ILE A 43 -15.61 -7.53 -11.04
C ILE A 43 -16.64 -7.54 -12.18
N THR A 44 -17.48 -8.58 -12.25
CA THR A 44 -18.57 -8.67 -13.25
C THR A 44 -19.87 -8.01 -12.82
N SER A 45 -19.94 -7.41 -11.63
CA SER A 45 -21.15 -6.70 -11.23
C SER A 45 -21.30 -5.44 -12.09
N ASP A 46 -22.55 -5.07 -12.38
CA ASP A 46 -22.86 -3.89 -13.20
C ASP A 46 -22.28 -2.60 -12.57
N GLU A 47 -22.15 -2.55 -11.24
CA GLU A 47 -21.60 -1.41 -10.48
C GLU A 47 -20.07 -1.26 -10.62
N VAL A 48 -19.34 -2.37 -10.82
CA VAL A 48 -17.87 -2.36 -10.77
C VAL A 48 -17.24 -2.47 -12.15
N ILE A 49 -17.89 -3.16 -13.08
CA ILE A 49 -17.28 -3.48 -14.38
C ILE A 49 -17.01 -2.22 -15.22
N ASP A 50 -17.95 -1.28 -15.27
CA ASP A 50 -17.84 -0.06 -16.06
C ASP A 50 -16.73 0.83 -15.51
N ASN A 51 -16.73 1.04 -14.19
CA ASN A 51 -15.70 1.77 -13.46
C ASN A 51 -14.30 1.14 -13.64
N THR A 52 -14.22 -0.20 -13.67
CA THR A 52 -12.98 -0.93 -13.94
C THR A 52 -12.48 -0.68 -15.35
N ILE A 53 -13.35 -0.74 -16.35
CA ILE A 53 -12.99 -0.51 -17.76
C ILE A 53 -12.55 0.95 -17.96
N GLU A 54 -13.22 1.90 -17.32
CA GLU A 54 -12.87 3.32 -17.39
C GLU A 54 -11.48 3.60 -16.81
N MET A 55 -11.16 3.02 -15.63
CA MET A 55 -9.81 3.13 -15.07
C MET A 55 -8.73 2.53 -15.99
N LEU A 56 -9.02 1.41 -16.63
CA LEU A 56 -8.12 0.82 -17.62
C LEU A 56 -7.92 1.73 -18.84
N ASP A 57 -8.98 2.38 -19.33
CA ASP A 57 -8.91 3.32 -20.46
C ASP A 57 -8.13 4.59 -20.11
N MET A 58 -8.24 5.05 -18.85
CA MET A 58 -7.44 6.16 -18.32
C MET A 58 -5.94 5.82 -18.22
N GLY A 59 -5.57 4.55 -18.35
CA GLY A 59 -4.20 4.06 -18.30
C GLY A 59 -3.74 3.63 -16.90
N VAL A 60 -4.67 3.40 -15.96
CA VAL A 60 -4.33 2.83 -14.65
C VAL A 60 -3.79 1.40 -14.88
N PRO A 61 -2.61 1.06 -14.34
CA PRO A 61 -2.05 -0.29 -14.49
C PRO A 61 -2.93 -1.37 -13.84
N ILE A 62 -3.01 -2.55 -14.46
CA ILE A 62 -3.77 -3.68 -13.88
C ILE A 62 -3.22 -4.05 -12.49
N GLU A 63 -1.90 -4.03 -12.33
CA GLU A 63 -1.26 -4.35 -11.05
C GLU A 63 -1.80 -3.45 -9.92
N VAL A 64 -1.95 -2.15 -10.20
CA VAL A 64 -2.50 -1.17 -9.25
C VAL A 64 -3.97 -1.50 -8.91
N LEU A 65 -4.79 -1.81 -9.91
CA LEU A 65 -6.20 -2.17 -9.69
C LEU A 65 -6.38 -3.46 -8.88
N VAL A 66 -5.59 -4.48 -9.19
CA VAL A 66 -5.66 -5.77 -8.50
C VAL A 66 -5.14 -5.64 -7.07
N GLU A 67 -4.06 -4.90 -6.88
CA GLU A 67 -3.46 -4.69 -5.57
C GLU A 67 -4.36 -3.83 -4.67
N SER A 68 -4.98 -2.77 -5.17
CA SER A 68 -5.90 -1.94 -4.38
C SER A 68 -7.10 -2.75 -3.89
N MET A 69 -7.76 -3.46 -4.81
CA MET A 69 -8.93 -4.26 -4.54
C MET A 69 -8.60 -5.43 -3.59
N THR A 70 -7.46 -6.09 -3.78
CA THR A 70 -7.07 -7.20 -2.90
C THR A 70 -6.62 -6.74 -1.52
N THR A 71 -5.91 -5.62 -1.43
CA THR A 71 -5.50 -5.03 -0.15
C THR A 71 -6.71 -4.62 0.68
N PHE A 72 -7.70 -3.98 0.06
CA PHE A 72 -8.92 -3.56 0.74
C PHE A 72 -9.65 -4.74 1.39
N PHE A 73 -9.82 -5.86 0.69
CA PHE A 73 -10.50 -7.03 1.25
C PHE A 73 -9.67 -7.81 2.27
N VAL A 74 -8.33 -7.74 2.21
CA VAL A 74 -7.48 -8.18 3.32
C VAL A 74 -7.72 -7.30 4.56
N MET A 75 -7.77 -5.98 4.39
CA MET A 75 -8.06 -5.05 5.50
C MET A 75 -9.43 -5.28 6.12
N GLN A 76 -10.42 -5.63 5.32
CA GLN A 76 -11.75 -6.00 5.80
C GLN A 76 -11.82 -7.41 6.43
N GLY A 77 -10.73 -8.18 6.40
CA GLY A 77 -10.69 -9.55 6.94
C GLY A 77 -11.48 -10.56 6.10
N LYS A 78 -11.75 -10.26 4.82
CA LYS A 78 -12.48 -11.17 3.93
C LYS A 78 -11.67 -12.41 3.56
N HIS A 79 -10.38 -12.24 3.30
CA HIS A 79 -9.42 -13.33 3.09
C HIS A 79 -8.05 -12.96 3.66
N SER A 80 -7.15 -13.95 3.73
CA SER A 80 -5.77 -13.74 4.21
C SER A 80 -4.86 -13.12 3.14
N MET A 81 -3.71 -12.60 3.59
CA MET A 81 -2.62 -12.16 2.73
C MET A 81 -2.09 -13.30 1.84
N ASP A 82 -2.01 -14.52 2.37
CA ASP A 82 -1.58 -15.70 1.60
C ASP A 82 -2.53 -15.96 0.42
N ASN A 83 -3.85 -15.83 0.67
CA ASN A 83 -4.83 -15.97 -0.40
C ASN A 83 -4.66 -14.87 -1.44
N LYS A 84 -4.44 -13.61 -1.03
CA LYS A 84 -4.12 -12.49 -1.93
C LYS A 84 -2.94 -12.83 -2.86
N MET A 85 -1.82 -13.29 -2.31
CA MET A 85 -0.65 -13.63 -3.13
C MET A 85 -0.92 -14.73 -4.17
N LEU A 86 -1.79 -15.70 -3.84
CA LEU A 86 -2.14 -16.79 -4.75
C LEU A 86 -3.14 -16.37 -5.83
N ILE A 87 -4.07 -15.47 -5.51
CA ILE A 87 -5.14 -15.04 -6.41
C ILE A 87 -4.75 -13.85 -7.31
N SER A 88 -3.90 -12.93 -6.85
CA SER A 88 -3.49 -11.75 -7.64
C SER A 88 -3.12 -12.06 -9.10
N PRO A 89 -2.29 -13.06 -9.44
CA PRO A 89 -1.97 -13.35 -10.84
C PRO A 89 -3.17 -13.83 -11.66
N VAL A 90 -4.14 -14.50 -11.03
CA VAL A 90 -5.37 -14.95 -11.68
C VAL A 90 -6.27 -13.75 -11.99
N LEU A 91 -6.41 -12.83 -11.05
CA LEU A 91 -7.19 -11.60 -11.25
C LEU A 91 -6.54 -10.68 -12.28
N HIS A 92 -5.20 -10.60 -12.30
CA HIS A 92 -4.47 -9.85 -13.30
C HIS A 92 -4.84 -10.29 -14.72
N GLU A 93 -4.77 -11.59 -14.99
CA GLU A 93 -5.15 -12.14 -16.29
C GLU A 93 -6.64 -11.97 -16.60
N TYR A 94 -7.49 -12.05 -15.57
CA TYR A 94 -8.92 -11.82 -15.73
C TYR A 94 -9.24 -10.38 -16.14
N VAL A 95 -8.69 -9.39 -15.43
CA VAL A 95 -8.85 -7.96 -15.74
C VAL A 95 -8.24 -7.62 -17.11
N ARG A 96 -7.07 -8.20 -17.44
CA ARG A 96 -6.47 -8.10 -18.78
C ARG A 96 -7.43 -8.59 -19.87
N MET A 97 -8.11 -9.71 -19.63
CA MET A 97 -9.09 -10.25 -20.57
C MET A 97 -10.27 -9.30 -20.74
N LEU A 98 -10.79 -8.72 -19.65
CA LEU A 98 -11.88 -7.73 -19.69
C LEU A 98 -11.50 -6.49 -20.50
N GLY A 99 -10.32 -5.91 -20.25
CA GLY A 99 -9.85 -4.76 -21.02
C GLY A 99 -9.70 -5.07 -22.52
N LYS A 100 -9.19 -6.26 -22.87
CA LYS A 100 -9.13 -6.72 -24.27
C LYS A 100 -10.51 -6.90 -24.91
N GLN A 101 -11.50 -7.36 -24.14
CA GLN A 101 -12.88 -7.51 -24.62
C GLN A 101 -13.57 -6.16 -24.81
N ALA A 102 -13.28 -5.19 -23.94
CA ALA A 102 -13.76 -3.81 -24.05
C ALA A 102 -13.03 -3.02 -25.16
N GLY A 103 -11.87 -3.50 -25.63
CA GLY A 103 -11.10 -2.86 -26.70
C GLY A 103 -10.22 -1.69 -26.22
N VAL A 104 -9.96 -1.58 -24.91
CA VAL A 104 -9.14 -0.53 -24.31
C VAL A 104 -7.65 -0.90 -24.30
N GLN A 105 -6.77 0.10 -24.25
CA GLN A 105 -5.33 -0.12 -24.14
C GLN A 105 -4.95 -0.38 -22.70
N VAL A 106 -4.55 -1.60 -22.40
CA VAL A 106 -4.26 -2.04 -21.04
C VAL A 106 -2.77 -1.94 -20.73
N VAL A 107 -2.44 -1.33 -19.60
CA VAL A 107 -1.08 -1.27 -19.04
C VAL A 107 -0.94 -2.35 -17.96
N ASP A 108 0.11 -3.17 -18.03
CA ASP A 108 0.27 -4.30 -17.12
C ASP A 108 0.74 -3.88 -15.73
N GLY A 109 1.77 -3.05 -15.66
CA GLY A 109 2.35 -2.56 -14.41
C GLY A 109 2.97 -1.18 -14.64
N LEU A 110 3.52 -0.60 -13.59
CA LEU A 110 4.25 0.66 -13.69
C LEU A 110 5.55 0.41 -14.47
N ASN A 111 5.71 1.08 -15.61
CA ASN A 111 6.92 0.96 -16.40
C ASN A 111 8.09 1.60 -15.64
N PRO A 112 9.20 0.88 -15.39
CA PRO A 112 10.36 1.44 -14.66
C PRO A 112 11.14 2.49 -15.48
N ASP A 113 10.93 2.55 -16.79
CA ASP A 113 11.64 3.45 -17.72
C ASP A 113 10.89 4.77 -17.99
N SER A 114 9.62 4.90 -17.59
CA SER A 114 8.86 6.16 -17.60
C SER A 114 9.13 6.95 -16.32
N GLN A 115 8.98 8.28 -16.31
CA GLN A 115 9.06 9.09 -15.09
C GLN A 115 7.87 8.72 -14.17
N PRO A 116 8.02 7.78 -13.23
CA PRO A 116 6.86 7.10 -12.63
C PRO A 116 6.05 8.07 -11.78
N GLN A 117 6.71 9.08 -11.22
CA GLN A 117 6.12 10.06 -10.32
C GLN A 117 5.19 11.05 -11.03
N GLU A 118 5.59 11.59 -12.18
CA GLU A 118 4.74 12.51 -12.95
C GLU A 118 3.54 11.76 -13.55
N ASP A 119 3.75 10.55 -14.04
CA ASP A 119 2.68 9.75 -14.62
C ASP A 119 1.66 9.29 -13.58
N ALA A 120 2.10 8.82 -12.41
CA ALA A 120 1.19 8.36 -11.34
C ALA A 120 0.43 9.53 -10.68
N THR A 121 1.05 10.68 -10.45
CA THR A 121 0.34 11.88 -9.93
C THR A 121 -0.76 12.34 -10.88
N HIS A 122 -0.45 12.44 -12.18
CA HIS A 122 -1.46 12.82 -13.18
C HIS A 122 -2.56 11.77 -13.34
N LEU A 123 -2.25 10.48 -13.18
CA LEU A 123 -3.26 9.42 -13.18
C LEU A 123 -4.16 9.52 -11.95
N ALA A 124 -3.60 9.71 -10.75
CA ALA A 124 -4.38 9.88 -9.52
C ALA A 124 -5.33 11.09 -9.61
N GLU A 125 -4.86 12.22 -10.14
CA GLU A 125 -5.70 13.40 -10.39
C GLU A 125 -6.83 13.11 -11.37
N LYS A 126 -6.57 12.36 -12.46
CA LYS A 126 -7.60 11.98 -13.44
C LYS A 126 -8.67 11.11 -12.80
N VAL A 127 -8.27 10.09 -12.04
CA VAL A 127 -9.21 9.21 -11.33
C VAL A 127 -10.06 10.03 -10.36
N ARG A 128 -9.46 10.97 -9.62
CA ARG A 128 -10.19 11.86 -8.70
C ARG A 128 -11.20 12.76 -9.39
N MET A 129 -10.84 13.33 -10.54
CA MET A 129 -11.78 14.11 -11.35
C MET A 129 -12.94 13.26 -11.85
N GLU A 130 -12.69 11.99 -12.19
CA GLU A 130 -13.75 11.09 -12.63
C GLU A 130 -14.67 10.70 -11.48
N ILE A 131 -14.12 10.39 -10.31
CA ILE A 131 -14.90 10.18 -9.08
C ILE A 131 -15.83 11.37 -8.80
N GLU A 132 -15.36 12.61 -8.97
CA GLU A 132 -16.20 13.80 -8.76
C GLU A 132 -17.38 13.86 -9.74
N LYS A 133 -17.16 13.52 -11.02
CA LYS A 133 -18.23 13.48 -12.03
C LYS A 133 -19.22 12.35 -11.81
N VAL A 134 -18.71 11.17 -11.47
CA VAL A 134 -19.54 9.99 -11.19
C VAL A 134 -20.34 10.22 -9.91
N ALA A 135 -19.74 10.78 -8.86
CA ALA A 135 -20.43 11.11 -7.60
C ALA A 135 -21.52 12.19 -7.74
N GLU A 136 -21.48 13.02 -8.79
CA GLU A 136 -22.57 13.97 -9.10
C GLU A 136 -23.77 13.30 -9.77
N THR A 137 -23.59 12.11 -10.36
CA THR A 137 -24.57 11.45 -11.22
C THR A 137 -25.07 10.10 -10.69
N GLU A 138 -24.26 9.39 -9.92
CA GLU A 138 -24.52 8.04 -9.40
C GLU A 138 -24.54 8.00 -7.87
N GLU A 139 -25.18 6.97 -7.30
CA GLU A 139 -25.12 6.69 -5.86
C GLU A 139 -23.72 6.17 -5.52
N ASP A 140 -23.24 6.45 -4.30
CA ASP A 140 -21.91 6.03 -3.83
C ASP A 140 -21.86 4.49 -3.72
N ASP A 141 -21.47 3.85 -4.83
CA ASP A 141 -21.54 2.40 -5.03
C ASP A 141 -20.17 1.71 -4.90
N GLU A 142 -20.14 0.39 -5.11
CA GLU A 142 -18.93 -0.40 -4.98
C GLU A 142 -17.84 -0.03 -5.99
N GLY A 143 -18.22 0.47 -7.17
CA GLY A 143 -17.28 0.88 -8.21
C GLY A 143 -16.63 2.23 -7.91
N VAL A 144 -17.39 3.19 -7.36
CA VAL A 144 -16.85 4.46 -6.87
C VAL A 144 -15.88 4.24 -5.71
N ASP A 145 -16.20 3.31 -4.80
CA ASP A 145 -15.31 2.91 -3.71
C ASP A 145 -13.99 2.32 -4.22
N LEU A 146 -14.04 1.50 -5.28
CA LEU A 146 -12.85 0.96 -5.92
C LEU A 146 -12.00 2.09 -6.53
N MET A 147 -12.61 3.04 -7.24
CA MET A 147 -11.86 4.18 -7.79
C MET A 147 -11.15 4.97 -6.70
N ARG A 148 -11.82 5.24 -5.58
CA ARG A 148 -11.20 5.95 -4.43
C ARG A 148 -9.99 5.20 -3.90
N GLN A 149 -10.11 3.89 -3.70
CA GLN A 149 -9.01 3.06 -3.22
C GLN A 149 -7.83 3.03 -4.20
N THR A 150 -8.11 3.01 -5.51
CA THR A 150 -7.05 3.03 -6.52
C THR A 150 -6.32 4.37 -6.55
N ALA A 151 -7.05 5.48 -6.40
CA ALA A 151 -6.45 6.81 -6.31
C ALA A 151 -5.56 6.94 -5.07
N ASP A 152 -6.01 6.44 -3.92
CA ASP A 152 -5.21 6.45 -2.69
C ASP A 152 -3.95 5.58 -2.82
N MET A 153 -4.04 4.44 -3.50
CA MET A 153 -2.88 3.57 -3.70
C MET A 153 -1.85 4.16 -4.68
N LEU A 154 -2.31 4.85 -5.72
CA LEU A 154 -1.43 5.62 -6.61
C LEU A 154 -0.69 6.73 -5.85
N ASP A 155 -1.33 7.35 -4.85
CA ASP A 155 -0.68 8.32 -3.96
C ASP A 155 0.35 7.65 -3.03
N ASP A 156 0.02 6.52 -2.42
CA ASP A 156 0.92 5.80 -1.50
C ASP A 156 2.20 5.29 -2.19
N ASP A 157 2.11 4.85 -3.46
CA ASP A 157 3.28 4.43 -4.25
C ASP A 157 4.23 5.60 -4.55
N LEU A 158 3.70 6.83 -4.65
CA LEU A 158 4.49 8.05 -4.81
C LEU A 158 5.24 8.43 -3.52
N GLU A 159 4.62 8.21 -2.35
CA GLU A 159 5.22 8.50 -1.04
C GLU A 159 6.31 7.48 -0.66
N GLN A 160 6.18 6.24 -1.12
CA GLN A 160 7.14 5.16 -0.86
C GLN A 160 8.31 5.11 -1.85
N ALA A 161 8.27 5.89 -2.93
CA ALA A 161 9.44 6.07 -3.79
C ALA A 161 10.53 6.77 -2.98
N GLU A 162 11.53 5.99 -2.53
CA GLU A 162 12.73 6.54 -1.90
C GLU A 162 13.26 7.67 -2.79
N PRO A 163 13.51 8.88 -2.25
CA PRO A 163 14.15 9.91 -3.04
C PRO A 163 15.43 9.30 -3.63
N PRO A 164 15.75 9.54 -4.92
CA PRO A 164 16.95 9.00 -5.51
C PRO A 164 18.10 9.31 -4.57
N LEU A 165 18.86 8.27 -4.20
CA LEU A 165 20.03 8.38 -3.34
C LEU A 165 21.01 9.36 -3.98
N GLU A 166 20.83 10.65 -3.73
CA GLU A 166 21.81 11.68 -4.02
C GLU A 166 23.05 11.25 -3.24
N GLU A 167 24.10 10.93 -4.00
CA GLU A 167 25.38 10.43 -3.52
C GLU A 167 25.76 11.14 -2.22
N MET A 168 25.52 10.47 -1.09
CA MET A 168 26.06 10.95 0.18
C MET A 168 27.58 11.05 -0.03
N PRO A 169 28.19 12.24 0.14
CA PRO A 169 29.63 12.35 0.03
C PRO A 169 30.20 11.38 1.08
N ILE A 170 31.03 10.45 0.61
CA ILE A 170 31.77 9.54 1.49
C ILE A 170 32.63 10.43 2.40
N GLU A 171 32.13 10.75 3.59
CA GLU A 171 32.96 11.27 4.66
C GLU A 171 33.90 10.14 5.07
N GLU A 172 35.19 10.31 4.74
CA GLU A 172 36.26 9.42 5.17
C GLU A 172 36.16 9.18 6.68
N GLU A 173 35.95 7.93 7.10
CA GLU A 173 36.05 7.54 8.50
C GLU A 173 37.46 7.90 9.04
N PRO A 174 37.60 8.67 10.13
CA PRO A 174 38.89 8.77 10.78
C PRO A 174 39.17 7.44 11.49
N MET A 175 40.26 6.78 11.08
CA MET A 175 40.72 5.51 11.64
C MET A 175 40.71 5.49 13.18
N PRO A 176 40.36 4.36 13.81
CA PRO A 176 40.30 4.25 15.26
C PRO A 176 41.68 4.48 15.88
N GLN A 177 41.80 5.53 16.70
CA GLN A 177 42.99 5.82 17.49
C GLN A 177 43.19 4.73 18.56
N GLU A 178 44.43 4.27 18.67
CA GLU A 178 44.90 3.20 19.55
C GLU A 178 44.51 3.42 21.03
N MET A 179 44.04 2.36 21.69
CA MET A 179 43.74 2.37 23.13
C MET A 179 45.00 2.65 23.96
N PRO A 180 44.95 3.54 24.99
CA PRO A 180 46.06 3.67 25.93
C PRO A 180 46.11 2.47 26.90
N THR A 181 47.33 1.99 27.17
CA THR A 181 47.68 0.88 28.06
C THR A 181 47.38 1.15 29.56
N PRO A 182 47.24 0.10 30.40
CA PRO A 182 46.59 0.18 31.72
C PRO A 182 47.45 0.72 32.88
N GLU A 183 48.47 1.56 32.63
CA GLU A 183 49.37 2.06 33.68
C GLU A 183 49.05 3.46 34.24
N GLN A 184 47.91 4.05 33.89
CA GLN A 184 47.49 5.36 34.40
C GLN A 184 46.09 5.32 35.01
N MET A 185 45.96 4.67 36.18
CA MET A 185 44.84 4.95 37.08
C MET A 185 45.27 5.97 38.14
N PRO A 186 44.76 7.21 38.15
CA PRO A 186 44.79 8.03 39.35
C PRO A 186 43.85 7.42 40.40
N ASN A 187 44.39 7.21 41.59
CA ASN A 187 43.75 6.62 42.78
C ASN A 187 42.36 7.23 43.04
N PRO A 188 41.28 6.44 43.21
CA PRO A 188 39.97 7.02 43.52
C PRO A 188 39.99 7.57 44.95
N GLU A 189 39.94 8.89 45.07
CA GLU A 189 39.73 9.56 46.34
C GLU A 189 38.47 9.02 47.02
N MET A 190 38.63 8.57 48.26
CA MET A 190 37.60 7.96 49.09
C MET A 190 36.36 8.86 49.18
N GLY A 191 35.21 8.34 48.74
CA GLY A 191 33.92 9.03 48.81
C GLY A 191 33.52 9.39 50.25
N ILE A 192 32.84 10.53 50.36
CA ILE A 192 32.28 11.18 51.57
C ILE A 192 31.29 10.33 52.41
N MET A 193 31.15 9.03 52.14
CA MET A 193 30.24 8.10 52.83
C MET A 193 30.96 7.15 53.80
N SER A 194 32.08 7.57 54.42
CA SER A 194 32.82 6.77 55.42
C SER A 194 32.80 7.35 56.85
N ARG A 195 31.83 8.20 57.18
CA ARG A 195 31.57 8.58 58.58
C ARG A 195 30.11 8.39 58.94
N ARG A 196 29.76 7.17 59.35
CA ARG A 196 28.80 6.89 60.41
C ARG A 196 28.96 5.45 60.89
#